data_AF-A0A0V0HRY7-F1
#
_entry.id   AF-A0A0V0HRY7-F1
#
_cell.length_a   1.000
_cell.length_b   1.000
_cell.length_c   1.000
_cell.angle_alpha   90.00
_cell.angle_beta   90.00
_cell.angle_gamma   90.00
#
_symmetry.space_group_name_H-M   'P 1'
#
loop_
_entity.id
_entity.type
_entity.pdbx_description
1 polymer ?
#
loop_
_entity_poly.entity_id
_entity_poly.type
_entity_poly.pdbx_seq_one_letter_code
_entity_poly.pdbx_strand_id
1 'polypeptide(L)'
;MCPGGQVVLTSTDPSELCINGMSFSRRSSKWANAALVVTVSSKDFAALDLHGPLAGVEFQRMFERRAAAMGGGNFVVPVQTVTDFLDNKLSGTSVPSSSYRLGVKATNLHELFPSHITSSLQQSLLKFDKELPGFISSSALLHGVETRTSSPVQISRSADTYECT
;
A
#
# COMPACT_ATOMS: atom_id res chain seq x y z
N MET A 1 2.70 9.64 -7.07
CA MET A 1 4.03 10.07 -6.58
C MET A 1 3.90 11.48 -6.03
N CYS A 2 4.45 11.70 -4.84
CA CYS A 2 4.39 12.94 -4.08
C CYS A 2 5.83 13.41 -3.75
N PRO A 3 6.38 14.36 -4.54
CA PRO A 3 7.73 14.88 -4.32
C PRO A 3 7.78 15.70 -3.03
N GLY A 4 8.83 15.53 -2.23
CA GLY A 4 9.05 16.29 -0.99
C GLY A 4 7.81 16.29 -0.07
N GLY A 5 7.18 15.13 0.04
CA GLY A 5 5.86 14.92 0.63
C GLY A 5 5.91 14.13 1.93
N GLN A 6 4.75 13.61 2.33
CA GLN A 6 4.58 12.72 3.48
C GLN A 6 3.54 11.63 3.18
N VAL A 7 3.73 10.47 3.82
CA VAL A 7 2.71 9.43 3.87
C VAL A 7 1.66 9.83 4.91
N VAL A 8 0.38 9.65 4.58
CA VAL A 8 -0.75 10.06 5.42
C VAL A 8 -1.74 8.93 5.64
N LEU A 9 -2.44 8.99 6.77
CA LEU A 9 -3.56 8.10 7.08
C LEU A 9 -4.77 8.49 6.24
N THR A 10 -5.41 7.50 5.61
CA THR A 10 -6.66 7.67 4.86
C THR A 10 -7.75 6.67 5.28
N SER A 11 -7.53 5.96 6.40
CA SER A 11 -8.54 5.12 7.04
C SER A 11 -9.82 5.89 7.36
N THR A 12 -10.95 5.24 7.13
CA THR A 12 -12.29 5.74 7.49
C THR A 12 -12.91 4.94 8.64
N ASP A 13 -12.27 3.84 9.06
CA ASP A 13 -12.70 2.98 10.16
C ASP A 13 -11.50 2.71 11.10
N PRO A 14 -11.67 2.75 12.44
CA PRO A 14 -10.58 2.49 13.39
C PRO A 14 -9.96 1.08 13.33
N SER A 15 -10.69 0.10 12.81
CA SER A 15 -10.23 -1.28 12.63
C SER A 15 -9.48 -1.51 11.32
N GLU A 16 -9.44 -0.50 10.44
CA GLU A 16 -8.85 -0.54 9.11
C GLU A 16 -7.64 0.40 9.04
N LEU A 17 -6.63 -0.02 8.28
CA LEU A 17 -5.46 0.81 7.99
C LEU A 17 -5.33 1.00 6.47
N CYS A 18 -5.49 2.22 5.99
CA CYS A 18 -5.15 2.63 4.63
C CYS A 18 -4.28 3.89 4.68
N ILE A 19 -3.28 3.96 3.81
CA ILE A 19 -2.43 5.14 3.64
C ILE A 19 -2.53 5.72 2.23
N ASN A 20 -2.02 6.94 2.07
CA ASN A 20 -1.80 7.59 0.79
C ASN A 20 -0.59 8.54 0.88
N GLY A 21 -0.23 9.21 -0.22
CA GLY A 21 0.77 10.27 -0.26
C GLY A 21 0.16 11.66 -0.40
N MET A 22 0.78 12.66 0.23
CA MET A 22 0.51 14.08 -0.05
C MET A 22 1.80 14.89 -0.09
N SER A 23 1.75 16.06 -0.73
CA SER A 23 2.80 17.08 -0.62
C SER A 23 2.19 18.44 -0.35
N PHE A 24 2.86 19.25 0.46
CA PHE A 24 2.58 20.68 0.51
C PHE A 24 3.04 21.35 -0.79
N SER A 25 2.50 22.54 -1.09
CA SER A 25 2.83 23.31 -2.30
C SER A 25 4.35 23.46 -2.52
N ARG A 26 5.12 23.73 -1.45
CA ARG A 26 6.58 23.90 -1.52
C ARG A 26 7.36 22.61 -1.83
N ARG A 27 6.77 21.42 -1.66
CA ARG A 27 7.41 20.11 -1.90
C ARG A 27 8.82 20.01 -1.29
N SER A 28 8.99 20.52 -0.08
CA SER A 28 10.30 20.73 0.55
C SER A 28 10.57 19.78 1.73
N SER A 29 9.77 18.73 1.91
CA SER A 29 10.12 17.68 2.87
C SER A 29 11.33 16.89 2.33
N LYS A 30 12.11 16.30 3.24
CA LYS A 30 13.25 15.44 2.87
C LYS A 30 12.86 14.10 2.25
N TRP A 31 11.57 13.75 2.24
CA TRP A 31 11.07 12.47 1.76
C TRP A 31 10.38 12.61 0.41
N ALA A 32 10.66 11.71 -0.52
CA ALA A 32 9.80 11.42 -1.66
C ALA A 32 9.01 10.14 -1.34
N ASN A 33 7.74 10.09 -1.76
CA ASN A 33 6.93 8.87 -1.63
C ASN A 33 6.09 8.64 -2.89
N ALA A 34 5.75 7.38 -3.14
CA ALA A 34 4.84 6.99 -4.20
C ALA A 34 4.20 5.65 -3.82
N ALA A 35 2.92 5.49 -4.18
CA ALA A 35 2.28 4.20 -4.16
C ALA A 35 2.94 3.27 -5.20
N LEU A 36 3.40 2.11 -4.77
CA LEU A 36 3.80 1.02 -5.64
C LEU A 36 2.66 0.00 -5.64
N VAL A 37 1.95 -0.11 -6.76
CA VAL A 37 0.66 -0.80 -6.82
C VAL A 37 0.69 -1.93 -7.83
N VAL A 38 -0.02 -3.02 -7.51
CA VAL A 38 -0.25 -4.16 -8.41
C VAL A 38 -1.72 -4.14 -8.80
N THR A 39 -1.99 -4.21 -10.11
CA THR A 39 -3.36 -4.32 -10.61
C THR A 39 -3.94 -5.68 -10.22
N VAL A 40 -5.11 -5.64 -9.59
CA VAL A 40 -5.90 -6.83 -9.23
C VAL A 40 -7.19 -6.86 -10.05
N SER A 41 -7.80 -8.04 -10.11
CA SER A 41 -8.98 -8.34 -10.91
C SER A 41 -9.95 -9.22 -10.12
N SER A 42 -11.13 -9.47 -10.69
CA SER A 42 -12.11 -10.40 -10.10
C SER A 42 -11.55 -11.81 -9.87
N LYS A 43 -10.51 -12.24 -10.60
CA LYS A 43 -9.83 -13.52 -10.37
C LYS A 43 -9.12 -13.55 -9.02
N ASP A 44 -8.52 -12.45 -8.62
CA ASP A 44 -7.79 -12.32 -7.35
C ASP A 44 -8.76 -12.30 -6.16
N PHE A 45 -9.95 -11.76 -6.37
CA PHE A 45 -11.03 -11.77 -5.37
C PHE A 45 -11.60 -13.18 -5.21
N ALA A 46 -11.90 -13.85 -6.33
CA ALA A 46 -12.41 -15.23 -6.33
C ALA A 46 -11.42 -16.23 -5.71
N ALA A 47 -10.12 -16.01 -5.86
CA ALA A 47 -9.09 -16.82 -5.20
C ALA A 47 -9.12 -16.75 -3.66
N LEU A 48 -9.78 -15.73 -3.11
CA LEU A 48 -10.01 -15.55 -1.67
C LEU A 48 -11.48 -15.81 -1.28
N ASP A 49 -12.23 -16.50 -2.15
CA ASP A 49 -13.65 -16.79 -1.97
C ASP A 49 -14.54 -15.52 -1.81
N LEU A 50 -14.09 -14.40 -2.38
CA LEU A 50 -14.85 -13.16 -2.40
C LEU A 50 -15.63 -13.05 -3.71
N HIS A 51 -16.95 -13.00 -3.59
CA HIS A 51 -17.86 -13.01 -4.73
C HIS A 51 -18.87 -11.86 -4.70
N GLY A 52 -19.48 -11.60 -5.86
CA GLY A 52 -20.52 -10.61 -6.03
C GLY A 52 -20.02 -9.19 -6.32
N PRO A 53 -20.95 -8.23 -6.51
CA PRO A 53 -20.62 -6.87 -6.97
C PRO A 53 -19.72 -6.08 -6.02
N LEU A 54 -19.68 -6.47 -4.74
CA LEU A 54 -18.89 -5.81 -3.69
C LEU A 54 -17.61 -6.57 -3.33
N ALA A 55 -17.24 -7.62 -4.07
CA ALA A 55 -16.05 -8.44 -3.78
C ALA A 55 -14.77 -7.60 -3.69
N GLY A 56 -14.62 -6.57 -4.54
CA GLY A 56 -13.48 -5.65 -4.48
C GLY A 56 -13.45 -4.78 -3.20
N VAL A 57 -14.62 -4.41 -2.66
CA VAL A 57 -14.72 -3.68 -1.39
C VAL A 57 -14.26 -4.57 -0.24
N GLU A 58 -14.72 -5.82 -0.20
CA GLU A 58 -14.30 -6.77 0.83
C GLU A 58 -12.81 -7.15 0.69
N PHE A 59 -12.28 -7.20 -0.54
CA PHE A 59 -10.85 -7.38 -0.77
C PHE A 59 -10.03 -6.22 -0.17
N GLN A 60 -10.44 -4.97 -0.39
CA GLN A 60 -9.79 -3.81 0.24
C GLN A 60 -9.83 -3.91 1.77
N ARG A 61 -11.03 -4.11 2.34
CA ARG A 61 -11.23 -4.21 3.80
C ARG A 61 -10.42 -5.33 4.43
N MET A 62 -10.32 -6.48 3.77
CA MET A 62 -9.54 -7.63 4.25
C MET A 62 -8.07 -7.23 4.49
N PHE A 63 -7.45 -6.56 3.50
CA PHE A 63 -6.05 -6.15 3.63
C PHE A 63 -5.86 -4.94 4.54
N GLU A 64 -6.82 -4.01 4.58
CA GLU A 64 -6.79 -2.88 5.52
C GLU A 64 -6.86 -3.35 6.98
N ARG A 65 -7.74 -4.30 7.32
CA ARG A 65 -7.84 -4.89 8.66
C ARG A 65 -6.59 -5.68 9.01
N ARG A 66 -6.06 -6.46 8.05
CA ARG A 66 -4.81 -7.21 8.23
C ARG A 66 -3.64 -6.29 8.52
N ALA A 67 -3.53 -5.18 7.77
CA ALA A 67 -2.49 -4.18 7.98
C ALA A 67 -2.62 -3.49 9.34
N ALA A 68 -3.84 -3.17 9.79
CA ALA A 68 -4.10 -2.63 11.13
C ALA A 68 -3.66 -3.60 12.23
N ALA A 69 -3.99 -4.89 12.09
CA ALA A 69 -3.58 -5.94 13.03
C ALA A 69 -2.06 -6.11 13.06
N MET A 70 -1.40 -6.15 11.90
CA MET A 70 0.06 -6.20 11.79
C MET A 70 0.74 -5.00 12.47
N GLY A 71 0.18 -3.80 12.26
CA GLY A 71 0.59 -2.55 12.92
C GLY A 71 0.39 -2.54 14.43
N GLY A 72 -0.52 -3.38 14.96
CA GLY A 72 -0.87 -3.41 16.39
C GLY A 72 -1.94 -2.40 16.79
N GLY A 73 -2.75 -1.91 15.85
CA GLY A 73 -3.79 -0.92 16.08
C GLY A 73 -3.29 0.52 16.19
N ASN A 74 -4.17 1.44 16.62
CA ASN A 74 -3.89 2.87 16.78
C ASN A 74 -3.33 3.56 15.52
N PHE A 75 -3.70 3.06 14.34
CA PHE A 75 -3.19 3.54 13.05
C PHE A 75 -1.67 3.47 12.88
N VAL A 76 -0.98 2.63 13.66
CA VAL A 76 0.44 2.34 13.45
C VAL A 76 0.59 1.56 12.16
N VAL A 77 1.47 2.01 11.27
CA VAL A 77 1.65 1.38 9.95
C VAL A 77 2.69 0.27 10.02
N PRO A 78 2.39 -0.96 9.57
CA PRO A 78 3.43 -1.97 9.41
C PRO A 78 4.38 -1.54 8.29
N VAL A 79 5.68 -1.61 8.54
CA VAL A 79 6.72 -1.21 7.59
C VAL A 79 7.81 -2.27 7.50
N GLN A 80 8.51 -2.27 6.38
CA GLN A 80 9.71 -3.07 6.16
C GLN A 80 10.71 -2.26 5.34
N THR A 81 12.00 -2.45 5.57
CA THR A 81 13.00 -1.84 4.67
C THR A 81 12.92 -2.52 3.30
N VAL A 82 13.23 -1.78 2.24
CA VAL A 82 13.18 -2.33 0.87
C VAL A 82 14.15 -3.52 0.73
N THR A 83 15.33 -3.45 1.34
CA THR A 83 16.33 -4.53 1.32
C THR A 83 15.81 -5.78 2.03
N ASP A 84 15.20 -5.63 3.20
CA ASP A 84 14.61 -6.76 3.94
C ASP A 84 13.44 -7.39 3.20
N PHE A 85 12.60 -6.57 2.55
CA PHE A 85 11.50 -7.05 1.73
C PHE A 85 11.99 -7.83 0.51
N LEU A 86 13.06 -7.39 -0.14
CA LEU A 86 13.66 -8.12 -1.27
C LEU A 86 14.27 -9.46 -0.83
N ASP A 87 14.90 -9.51 0.34
CA ASP A 87 15.53 -10.71 0.88
C ASP A 87 14.55 -11.65 1.61
N ASN A 88 13.27 -11.25 1.74
CA ASN A 88 12.26 -11.93 2.56
C ASN A 88 12.75 -12.21 4.00
N LYS A 89 13.26 -11.16 4.65
CA LYS A 89 13.78 -11.20 6.02
C LYS A 89 13.21 -10.05 6.83
N LEU A 90 13.30 -10.13 8.15
CA LEU A 90 13.02 -9.00 9.03
C LEU A 90 14.27 -8.73 9.87
N SER A 91 15.04 -7.71 9.50
CA SER A 91 16.31 -7.42 10.15
C SER A 91 16.11 -6.47 11.33
N GLY A 92 16.00 -7.04 12.53
CA GLY A 92 15.90 -6.26 13.78
C GLY A 92 14.59 -5.49 13.96
N THR A 93 14.46 -4.75 15.07
CA THR A 93 13.26 -3.98 15.42
C THR A 93 13.38 -2.47 15.12
N SER A 94 14.60 -1.99 14.85
CA SER A 94 14.85 -0.58 14.56
C SER A 94 14.56 -0.27 13.10
N VAL A 95 13.67 0.69 12.85
CA VAL A 95 13.29 1.12 11.50
C VAL A 95 13.80 2.53 11.19
N PRO A 96 14.22 2.81 9.94
CA PRO A 96 14.54 4.16 9.50
C PRO A 96 13.44 5.19 9.79
N SER A 97 13.81 6.48 9.82
CA SER A 97 12.83 7.55 10.05
C SER A 97 11.79 7.61 8.93
N SER A 98 10.51 7.72 9.30
CA SER A 98 9.41 7.87 8.35
C SER A 98 8.82 9.29 8.36
N SER A 99 8.22 9.69 7.24
CA SER A 99 7.35 10.88 7.17
C SER A 99 5.97 10.64 7.80
N TYR A 100 5.57 9.38 7.99
CA TYR A 100 4.31 9.02 8.63
C TYR A 100 4.34 9.31 10.13
N ARG A 101 3.38 10.10 10.61
CA ARG A 101 3.45 10.72 11.95
C ARG A 101 2.82 9.91 13.08
N LEU A 102 1.91 8.98 12.77
CA LEU A 102 1.18 8.21 13.79
C LEU A 102 1.94 6.96 14.26
N GLY A 103 3.16 6.76 13.76
CA GLY A 103 4.03 5.66 14.16
C GLY A 103 4.09 4.53 13.15
N VAL A 104 5.21 3.82 13.16
CA VAL A 104 5.51 2.70 12.27
C VAL A 104 6.01 1.52 13.08
N LYS A 105 5.77 0.31 12.59
CA LYS A 105 6.19 -0.94 13.24
C LYS A 105 6.83 -1.89 12.26
N ALA A 106 8.06 -2.32 12.54
CA ALA A 106 8.76 -3.33 11.74
C ALA A 106 7.90 -4.61 11.66
N THR A 107 7.53 -5.02 10.45
CA THR A 107 6.73 -6.24 10.21
C THR A 107 7.15 -6.89 8.90
N ASN A 108 6.95 -8.20 8.77
CA ASN A 108 7.15 -8.91 7.52
C ASN A 108 5.99 -8.63 6.55
N LEU A 109 6.18 -7.75 5.56
CA LEU A 109 5.13 -7.40 4.60
C LEU A 109 4.82 -8.52 3.59
N HIS A 110 5.64 -9.57 3.52
CA HIS A 110 5.28 -10.78 2.77
C HIS A 110 4.05 -11.48 3.32
N GLU A 111 3.76 -11.28 4.60
CA GLU A 111 2.57 -11.79 5.26
C GLU A 111 1.37 -10.86 5.09
N LEU A 112 1.43 -9.82 4.27
CA LEU A 112 0.31 -8.89 4.09
C LEU A 112 -0.59 -9.31 2.93
N PHE A 113 0.01 -9.69 1.79
CA PHE A 113 -0.70 -10.00 0.55
C PHE A 113 -0.46 -11.44 0.09
N PRO A 114 -1.28 -11.97 -0.85
CA PRO A 114 -0.95 -13.18 -1.59
C PRO A 114 0.41 -13.08 -2.27
N SER A 115 1.11 -14.21 -2.39
CA SER A 115 2.49 -14.27 -2.87
C SER A 115 2.71 -13.69 -4.28
N HIS A 116 1.71 -13.74 -5.16
CA HIS A 116 1.82 -13.16 -6.49
C HIS A 116 1.95 -11.63 -6.43
N ILE A 117 1.24 -10.97 -5.51
CA ILE A 117 1.31 -9.50 -5.31
C ILE A 117 2.70 -9.14 -4.78
N THR A 118 3.17 -9.83 -3.73
CA THR A 118 4.49 -9.54 -3.15
C THR A 118 5.62 -9.80 -4.15
N SER A 119 5.53 -10.87 -4.93
CA SER A 119 6.47 -11.18 -6.01
C SER A 119 6.48 -10.08 -7.08
N SER A 120 5.31 -9.62 -7.53
CA SER A 120 5.21 -8.51 -8.50
C SER A 120 5.83 -7.22 -7.95
N LEU A 121 5.61 -6.89 -6.68
CA LEU A 121 6.22 -5.74 -6.01
C LEU A 121 7.75 -5.87 -5.97
N GLN A 122 8.29 -7.04 -5.58
CA GLN A 122 9.74 -7.29 -5.59
C GLN A 122 10.35 -7.09 -6.98
N GLN A 123 9.75 -7.68 -8.02
CA GLN A 123 10.24 -7.53 -9.39
C GLN A 123 10.20 -6.07 -9.86
N SER A 124 9.16 -5.33 -9.48
CA SER A 124 9.04 -3.92 -9.83
C SER A 124 10.12 -3.04 -9.16
N LEU A 125 10.47 -3.31 -7.90
CA LEU A 125 11.56 -2.62 -7.20
C LEU A 125 12.91 -2.82 -7.90
N LEU A 126 13.23 -4.08 -8.25
CA LEU A 126 14.45 -4.41 -8.98
C LEU A 126 14.50 -3.76 -10.37
N LYS A 127 13.35 -3.62 -11.03
CA LYS A 127 13.26 -2.91 -12.31
C LYS A 127 13.46 -1.41 -12.13
N PHE A 128 12.82 -0.80 -11.14
CA PHE A 128 12.97 0.62 -10.87
C PHE A 128 14.39 1.01 -10.52
N ASP A 129 15.12 0.19 -9.77
CA ASP A 129 16.52 0.49 -9.45
C ASP A 129 17.44 0.48 -10.69
N LYS A 130 17.13 -0.33 -11.70
CA LYS A 130 17.84 -0.31 -12.99
C LYS A 130 17.58 0.98 -13.77
N GLU A 131 16.37 1.52 -13.70
CA GLU A 131 15.96 2.73 -14.42
C GLU A 131 16.29 4.02 -13.64
N LEU A 132 16.28 3.94 -12.31
CA LEU A 132 16.49 5.02 -11.35
C LEU A 132 17.46 4.54 -10.26
N PRO A 133 18.78 4.54 -10.52
CA PRO A 133 19.76 4.05 -9.56
C PRO A 133 19.63 4.72 -8.19
N GLY A 134 19.57 3.90 -7.13
CA GLY A 134 19.34 4.35 -5.76
C GLY A 134 17.87 4.34 -5.35
N PHE A 135 16.98 3.77 -6.19
CA PHE A 135 15.61 3.47 -5.80
C PHE A 135 15.58 2.45 -4.66
N ILE A 136 16.52 1.49 -4.66
CA ILE A 136 16.74 0.56 -3.55
C ILE A 136 17.81 1.13 -2.61
N SER A 137 17.46 1.21 -1.32
CA SER A 137 18.36 1.62 -0.25
C SER A 137 17.96 0.94 1.05
N SER A 138 18.93 0.68 1.93
CA SER A 138 18.68 0.15 3.28
C SER A 138 17.89 1.12 4.17
N SER A 139 17.85 2.41 3.81
CA SER A 139 17.03 3.42 4.49
C SER A 139 15.66 3.64 3.84
N ALA A 140 15.39 3.02 2.69
CA ALA A 140 14.09 3.09 2.03
C ALA A 140 13.09 2.17 2.73
N LEU A 141 11.87 2.68 2.94
CA LEU A 141 10.80 1.99 3.65
C LEU A 141 9.64 1.70 2.70
N LEU A 142 9.11 0.48 2.80
CA LEU A 142 7.78 0.13 2.33
C LEU A 142 6.79 0.28 3.48
N HIS A 143 5.66 0.90 3.19
CA HIS A 143 4.60 1.18 4.15
C HIS A 143 3.34 0.41 3.78
N GLY A 144 2.79 -0.31 4.76
CA GLY A 144 1.49 -1.00 4.76
C GLY A 144 0.73 -1.10 3.44
N VAL A 145 -0.52 -0.60 3.42
CA VAL A 145 -1.42 -0.76 2.27
C VAL A 145 -1.98 0.56 1.78
N GLU A 146 -1.91 0.77 0.47
CA GLU A 146 -2.65 1.79 -0.26
C GLU A 146 -3.66 1.09 -1.18
N THR A 147 -4.84 0.79 -0.64
CA THR A 147 -5.87 -0.06 -1.25
C THR A 147 -6.89 0.71 -2.09
N ARG A 148 -6.98 2.03 -1.91
CA ARG A 148 -8.04 2.89 -2.44
C ARG A 148 -7.57 3.73 -3.63
N THR A 149 -6.91 3.08 -4.59
CA THR A 149 -6.31 3.73 -5.78
C THR A 149 -7.37 4.13 -6.81
N SER A 150 -8.42 3.32 -6.96
CA SER A 150 -9.58 3.55 -7.80
C SER A 150 -10.82 2.89 -7.19
N SER A 151 -12.00 3.17 -7.75
CA SER A 151 -13.24 2.55 -7.26
C SER A 151 -13.22 1.03 -7.48
N PRO A 152 -13.49 0.21 -6.43
CA PRO A 152 -13.60 -1.24 -6.57
C PRO A 152 -14.94 -1.68 -7.20
N VAL A 153 -15.85 -0.74 -7.42
CA VAL A 153 -17.18 -0.96 -7.99
C VAL A 153 -17.36 -0.06 -9.20
N GLN A 154 -17.95 -0.61 -10.25
CA GLN A 154 -18.44 0.15 -11.38
C GLN A 154 -19.96 0.26 -11.29
N ILE A 155 -20.47 1.49 -11.20
CA ILE A 155 -21.90 1.77 -11.35
C ILE A 155 -22.11 2.13 -12.82
N SER A 156 -22.69 1.21 -13.58
CA SER A 156 -22.91 1.40 -15.02
C SER A 156 -23.87 2.55 -15.27
N ARG A 157 -23.54 3.34 -16.29
CA ARG A 157 -24.36 4.48 -16.72
C ARG A 157 -24.43 4.55 -18.24
N SER A 158 -25.54 5.07 -18.73
CA SER A 158 -25.71 5.44 -20.14
C SER A 158 -24.65 6.47 -20.53
N ALA A 159 -24.05 6.31 -21.71
CA ALA A 159 -23.08 7.27 -22.25
C ALA A 159 -23.75 8.59 -22.68
N ASP A 160 -25.05 8.55 -23.01
CA ASP A 160 -25.80 9.69 -23.52
C ASP A 160 -26.47 10.49 -22.40
N THR A 161 -27.14 9.80 -21.46
CA THR A 161 -27.91 10.47 -20.39
C THR A 161 -27.15 10.57 -19.07
N TYR A 162 -26.08 9.78 -18.90
CA TYR A 162 -25.34 9.62 -17.65
C TYR A 162 -26.16 9.03 -16.48
N GLU A 163 -27.34 8.49 -16.77
CA GLU A 163 -28.20 7.82 -15.79
C GLU A 163 -27.80 6.36 -15.58
N CYS A 164 -28.14 5.81 -14.41
CA CYS A 164 -27.88 4.41 -14.08
C CYS A 164 -28.60 3.46 -15.04
N THR A 165 -27.91 2.38 -15.42
CA THR A 165 -28.44 1.29 -16.28
C THR A 165 -28.44 -0.03 -15.54
#